data_AF-A0A956WHA5-F1
#
_entry.id   AF-A0A956WHA5-F1
#
_cell.length_a   1.000
_cell.length_b   1.000
_cell.length_c   1.000
_cell.angle_alpha   90.00
_cell.angle_beta   90.00
_cell.angle_gamma   90.00
#
_symmetry.space_group_name_H-M   'P 1'
#
loop_
_entity.id
_entity.type
_entity.pdbx_description
1 polymer ?
#
loop_
_entity_poly.entity_id
_entity_poly.type
_entity_poly.pdbx_seq_one_letter_code
_entity_poly.pdbx_strand_id
1 'polypeptide(L)' 'FGMEAAHVSEPADLAGALRRALAADGPYFLDLATESPITETPPVAAWTAAEERRRVGAEA' A
#
# COMPACT_ATOMS: atom_id res chain seq x y z
N PHE A 1 -22.11 6.44 -2.49
CA PHE A 1 -21.90 6.93 -1.10
C PHE A 1 -22.06 8.44 -0.94
N GLY A 2 -22.24 9.27 -1.99
CA GLY A 2 -22.69 10.67 -1.85
C GLY A 2 -21.77 11.61 -1.06
N MET A 3 -20.59 11.16 -0.67
CA MET A 3 -19.62 11.87 0.14
C MET A 3 -18.50 12.44 -0.73
N GLU A 4 -17.90 13.53 -0.28
CA GLU A 4 -16.71 14.08 -0.91
C GLU A 4 -15.52 13.15 -0.71
N ALA A 5 -14.64 13.09 -1.71
CA ALA A 5 -13.47 12.23 -1.66
C ALA A 5 -12.28 12.83 -2.39
N ALA A 6 -11.08 12.44 -1.95
CA ALA A 6 -9.82 12.70 -2.66
C ALA A 6 -8.87 11.52 -2.50
N HIS A 7 -8.04 11.32 -3.53
CA HIS A 7 -6.92 10.39 -3.51
C HIS A 7 -5.61 11.18 -3.49
N VAL A 8 -4.66 10.79 -2.65
CA VAL A 8 -3.33 11.40 -2.55
C VAL A 8 -2.26 10.34 -2.68
N SER A 9 -1.38 10.50 -3.67
CA SER A 9 -0.20 9.65 -3.88
C SER A 9 1.12 10.38 -3.64
N GLU A 10 1.11 11.72 -3.71
CA GLU A 10 2.30 12.54 -3.54
C GLU A 10 2.38 13.11 -2.11
N PRO A 11 3.51 12.92 -1.39
CA PRO A 11 3.65 13.43 -0.03
C PRO A 11 3.47 14.94 0.10
N ALA A 12 3.81 15.70 -0.95
CA ALA A 12 3.68 17.16 -0.96
C ALA A 12 2.22 17.63 -0.87
N ASP A 13 1.26 16.82 -1.33
CA ASP A 13 -0.15 17.18 -1.39
C ASP A 13 -0.91 16.83 -0.10
N LEU A 14 -0.32 15.98 0.76
CA LEU A 14 -0.96 15.43 1.96
C LEU A 14 -1.48 16.53 2.90
N ALA A 15 -0.66 17.53 3.18
CA ALA A 15 -1.03 18.60 4.11
C ALA A 15 -2.19 19.46 3.56
N GLY A 16 -2.26 19.65 2.24
CA GLY A 16 -3.37 20.35 1.60
C GLY A 16 -4.66 19.54 1.65
N ALA A 17 -4.57 18.25 1.31
CA ALA A 17 -5.70 17.33 1.32
C ALA A 17 -6.31 17.14 2.72
N LEU A 18 -5.47 17.00 3.75
CA LEU A 18 -5.91 16.91 5.13
C LEU A 18 -6.68 18.16 5.57
N ARG A 19 -6.20 19.35 5.25
CA ARG A 19 -6.91 20.60 5.58
C ARG A 19 -8.28 20.66 4.94
N ARG A 20 -8.42 20.23 3.68
CA ARG A 20 -9.72 20.18 3.00
C ARG A 20 -10.66 19.16 3.62
N ALA A 21 -10.17 17.95 3.89
CA ALA A 21 -10.98 16.88 4.50
C ALA A 21 -11.50 17.29 5.88
N LEU A 22 -10.67 17.96 6.69
CA LEU A 22 -11.04 18.44 8.03
C LEU A 22 -11.96 19.66 8.01
N ALA A 23 -11.94 20.44 6.94
CA ALA A 23 -12.79 21.62 6.76
C ALA A 23 -14.13 21.30 6.08
N ALA A 24 -14.35 20.05 5.65
CA ALA A 24 -15.58 19.65 4.97
C ALA A 24 -16.77 19.69 5.95
N ASP A 25 -17.91 20.22 5.49
CA ASP A 25 -19.14 20.33 6.28
C ASP A 25 -19.85 18.96 6.51
N GLY A 26 -19.30 17.87 5.95
CA GLY A 26 -19.89 16.54 6.01
C GLY A 26 -18.86 15.43 5.85
N PRO A 27 -19.33 14.16 5.74
CA PRO A 27 -18.44 13.02 5.58
C PRO A 27 -17.50 13.17 4.40
N TYR A 28 -16.21 12.90 4.64
CA TYR A 28 -15.15 13.01 3.64
C TYR A 28 -14.31 11.74 3.62
N PHE A 29 -14.01 11.21 2.43
CA PHE A 29 -13.16 10.05 2.24
C PHE A 29 -11.82 10.47 1.66
N LEU A 30 -10.77 10.42 2.49
CA LEU A 30 -9.41 10.69 2.05
C LEU A 30 -8.66 9.37 1.90
N ASP A 31 -8.43 8.98 0.67
CA ASP A 31 -7.64 7.81 0.29
C ASP A 31 -6.17 8.20 0.15
N LEU A 32 -5.29 7.51 0.87
CA LEU A 32 -3.86 7.82 0.93
C LEU A 32 -3.09 6.61 0.42
N ALA A 33 -2.38 6.76 -0.70
CA ALA A 33 -1.44 5.75 -1.13
C ALA A 33 -0.18 5.82 -0.26
N THR A 34 0.14 4.73 0.42
CA THR A 34 1.40 4.57 1.16
C THR A 34 2.14 3.35 0.66
N GLU A 35 3.45 3.33 0.88
CA GLU A 35 4.20 2.08 0.76
C GLU A 35 3.65 1.05 1.75
N SER A 36 3.72 -0.23 1.37
CA SER A 36 3.37 -1.30 2.29
C SER A 36 4.40 -1.33 3.43
N PRO A 37 3.98 -1.27 4.70
CA PRO A 37 4.90 -1.38 5.83
C PRO A 37 5.46 -2.81 6.02
N ILE A 38 4.99 -3.79 5.23
CA ILE A 38 5.46 -5.17 5.29
C ILE A 38 6.89 -5.23 4.75
N THR A 39 7.84 -5.13 5.67
CA THR A 39 9.28 -5.36 5.46
C THR A 39 9.70 -6.75 5.94
N GLU A 40 8.77 -7.55 6.46
CA GLU A 40 9.07 -8.88 6.97
C GLU A 40 9.31 -9.85 5.82
N THR A 41 10.43 -10.57 5.91
CA THR A 41 10.63 -11.78 5.11
C THR A 41 9.49 -12.75 5.44
N PRO A 42 8.65 -13.15 4.48
CA PRO A 42 7.53 -14.04 4.77
C PRO A 42 8.02 -15.30 5.48
N PRO A 43 7.26 -15.88 6.44
CA PRO A 43 7.69 -17.06 7.19
C PRO A 43 7.99 -18.27 6.28
N VAL A 44 7.51 -18.24 5.04
CA VAL A 44 7.72 -19.27 4.01
C VAL A 44 8.87 -18.97 3.05
N ALA A 45 9.56 -17.83 3.16
CA ALA A 45 10.56 -17.40 2.18
C ALA A 45 11.71 -18.42 2.01
N ALA A 46 12.15 -19.04 3.10
CA ALA A 46 13.18 -20.09 3.05
C ALA A 46 12.72 -21.33 2.28
N TRP A 47 11.43 -21.70 2.42
CA TRP A 47 10.84 -22.82 1.69
C TRP A 47 10.66 -22.48 0.21
N THR A 48 10.14 -21.28 -0.11
CA THR A 48 10.02 -20.82 -1.50
C THR A 48 11.36 -20.82 -2.22
N ALA A 49 12.42 -20.31 -1.58
CA ALA A 49 13.77 -20.32 -2.14
C ALA A 49 14.36 -21.73 -2.29
N ALA A 50 14.04 -22.64 -1.37
CA ALA A 50 14.46 -24.04 -1.48
C ALA A 50 13.74 -24.77 -2.61
N GLU A 51 12.46 -24.47 -2.84
CA GLU A 51 11.67 -25.08 -3.91
C GLU A 51 12.12 -24.60 -5.30
N GLU A 52 12.39 -23.31 -5.44
CA GLU A 52 12.93 -22.74 -6.68
C GLU A 52 14.25 -23.41 -7.08
N ARG A 53 15.17 -23.61 -6.12
CA ARG A 53 16.44 -24.31 -6.39
C ARG A 53 16.25 -25.75 -6.85
N ARG A 54 15.24 -26.46 -6.30
CA ARG A 54 14.93 -27.84 -6.74
C ARG A 54 14.39 -27.86 -8.17
N ARG A 55 13.55 -26.89 -8.52
CA ARG A 55 12.99 -26.78 -9.87
C ARG A 55 14.07 -26.52 -10.92
N VAL A 56 14.91 -25.52 -10.69
CA VAL A 56 16.02 -25.18 -11.60
C VAL A 56 17.01 -26.34 -11.74
N GLY A 57 17.32 -27.05 -10.64
CA GLY A 57 18.18 -28.23 -10.68
C GLY A 57 17.56 -29.48 -11.32
N ALA A 58 16.24 -29.52 -11.49
CA ALA A 58 15.53 -30.61 -12.17
C ALA A 58 15.34 -30.35 -13.68
N GLU A 59 15.46 -29.09 -14.11
CA GLU A 59 15.35 -28.65 -15.51
C GLU A 59 16.71 -28.56 -16.24
N ALA A 60 17.83 -28.77 -15.53
CA ALA A 60 19.22 -28.76 -16.04
C ALA A 60 19.80 -30.17 -16.21
#